data_AF-A0AAV6RZ02-F1
#
_entry.id   AF-A0AAV6RZ02-F1
#
_cell.length_a   1.000
_cell.length_b   1.000
_cell.length_c   1.000
_cell.angle_alpha   90.00
_cell.angle_beta   90.00
_cell.angle_gamma   90.00
#
_symmetry.space_group_name_H-M   'P 1'
#
loop_
_entity.id
_entity.type
_entity.pdbx_description
1 polymer ?
#
loop_
_entity_poly.entity_id
_entity_poly.type
_entity_poly.pdbx_seq_one_letter_code
_entity_poly.pdbx_strand_id
1 'polypeptide(L)'
;MHRLRGEIKNLNKLFKGAPADEREGIKDLTSQLQERLCRLRRAASALKKWRKRERKRSQFTKDPFLFTRTLLGEANSARLTSSREDVEAFLKETHNDTSRNQALDTNPSINSTKTREKELNISEPSWKEVQEVVKKAGT
;
A
#
# COMPACT_ATOMS: atom_id res chain seq x y z
N MET A 1 -3.84 11.34 35.77
CA MET A 1 -2.82 12.31 35.28
C MET A 1 -3.09 13.75 35.72
N HIS A 2 -4.35 14.24 35.78
CA HIS A 2 -4.66 15.60 36.26
C HIS A 2 -4.22 15.86 37.70
N ARG A 3 -4.42 14.89 38.61
CA ARG A 3 -3.93 14.94 40.00
C ARG A 3 -2.42 15.21 40.11
N LEU A 4 -1.59 14.41 39.42
CA LEU A 4 -0.13 14.60 39.39
C LEU A 4 0.29 15.98 38.85
N ARG A 5 -0.42 16.50 37.85
CA ARG A 5 -0.15 17.86 37.34
C ARG A 5 -0.49 18.93 38.38
N GLY A 6 -1.57 18.74 39.14
CA GLY A 6 -1.94 19.61 40.25
C GLY A 6 -0.90 19.60 41.37
N GLU A 7 -0.45 18.41 41.78
CA GLU A 7 0.60 18.22 42.79
C GLU A 7 1.91 18.89 42.38
N ILE A 8 2.39 18.65 41.15
CA ILE A 8 3.59 19.32 40.61
C ILE A 8 3.41 20.85 40.62
N LYS A 9 2.22 21.34 40.25
CA LYS A 9 1.94 22.78 40.23
C LYS A 9 1.96 23.37 41.64
N ASN A 10 1.50 22.62 42.64
CA ASN A 10 1.53 23.02 44.05
C ASN A 10 2.96 22.99 44.62
N LEU A 11 3.74 21.94 44.34
CA LEU A 11 5.16 21.87 44.75
C LEU A 11 5.98 23.00 44.14
N ASN A 12 5.75 23.34 42.87
CA ASN A 12 6.40 24.48 42.24
C ASN A 12 6.01 25.83 42.87
N LYS A 13 4.82 25.94 43.48
CA LYS A 13 4.46 27.13 44.26
C LYS A 13 5.20 27.15 45.60
N LEU A 14 5.24 26.03 46.31
CA LEU A 14 5.96 25.89 47.58
C LEU A 14 7.46 26.16 47.41
N PHE A 15 8.07 25.64 46.35
CA PHE A 15 9.48 25.86 46.02
C PHE A 15 9.87 27.35 45.92
N LYS A 16 8.96 28.21 45.45
CA LYS A 16 9.20 29.65 45.33
C LYS A 16 9.32 30.35 46.68
N GLY A 17 8.57 29.90 47.68
CA GLY A 17 8.56 30.47 49.03
C GLY A 17 9.40 29.71 50.06
N ALA A 18 9.99 28.57 49.69
CA ALA A 18 10.71 27.70 50.62
C ALA A 18 12.14 28.22 50.95
N PRO A 19 12.61 28.02 52.19
CA PRO A 19 14.00 28.25 52.58
C PRO A 19 14.97 27.29 51.87
N ALA A 20 16.27 27.61 51.87
CA ALA A 20 17.28 26.86 51.14
C ALA A 20 17.31 25.37 51.51
N ASP A 21 17.12 25.06 52.79
CA ASP A 21 17.21 23.70 53.33
C ASP A 21 16.07 22.79 52.85
N GLU A 22 14.86 23.35 52.66
CA GLU A 22 13.69 22.59 52.20
C GLU A 22 13.60 22.48 50.67
N ARG A 23 14.31 23.36 49.94
CA ARG A 23 14.25 23.43 48.47
C ARG A 23 14.74 22.16 47.81
N GLU A 24 15.77 21.52 48.35
CA GLU A 24 16.31 20.27 47.81
C GLU A 24 15.25 19.15 47.87
N GLY A 25 14.61 18.96 49.02
CA GLY A 25 13.54 17.97 49.18
C GLY A 25 12.32 18.23 48.27
N ILE A 26 11.92 19.49 48.10
CA ILE A 26 10.82 19.85 47.19
C ILE A 26 11.20 19.56 45.72
N LYS A 27 12.46 19.81 45.35
CA LYS A 27 12.97 19.54 43.99
C LYS A 27 12.98 18.03 43.71
N ASP A 28 13.40 17.21 44.67
CA ASP A 28 13.42 15.76 44.53
C ASP A 28 12.01 15.19 44.39
N LEU A 29 11.10 15.62 45.26
CA LEU A 29 9.69 15.21 45.20
C LEU A 29 9.04 15.60 43.87
N THR A 30 9.34 16.81 43.39
CA THR A 30 8.86 17.28 42.08
C THR A 30 9.40 16.42 40.94
N SER A 31 10.69 16.07 40.98
CA SER A 31 11.35 15.25 39.96
C SER A 31 10.75 13.85 39.88
N GLN A 32 10.49 13.21 41.03
CA GLN A 32 9.83 11.90 41.09
C GLN A 32 8.41 11.95 40.50
N LEU A 33 7.62 12.99 40.80
CA LEU A 33 6.29 13.16 40.23
C LEU A 33 6.32 13.41 38.72
N GLN A 34 7.30 14.18 38.24
CA GLN A 34 7.51 14.42 36.81
C GLN A 34 7.86 13.12 36.08
N GLU A 35 8.76 12.31 36.64
CA GLU A 35 9.13 11.02 36.07
C GLU A 35 7.92 10.09 35.98
N ARG A 36 7.14 9.99 37.07
CA ARG A 36 5.90 9.21 37.10
C ARG A 36 4.92 9.68 36.02
N LEU A 37 4.75 11.00 35.87
CA LEU A 37 3.87 11.58 34.85
C LEU A 37 4.37 11.24 33.44
N CYS A 38 5.67 11.35 33.18
CA CYS A 38 6.29 10.99 31.91
C CYS A 38 6.06 9.51 31.57
N ARG A 39 6.27 8.61 32.53
CA ARG A 39 6.01 7.16 32.36
C ARG A 39 4.56 6.89 31.98
N LEU A 40 3.61 7.50 32.67
CA LEU A 40 2.17 7.36 32.37
C LEU A 40 1.81 7.90 30.98
N ARG A 41 2.38 9.06 30.59
CA ARG A 41 2.13 9.64 29.25
C ARG A 41 2.70 8.77 28.14
N ARG A 42 3.87 8.18 28.34
CA ARG A 42 4.48 7.23 27.39
C ARG A 42 3.59 6.00 27.23
N ALA A 43 3.17 5.39 28.33
CA ALA A 43 2.27 4.23 28.31
C ALA A 43 0.93 4.54 27.61
N ALA A 44 0.29 5.67 27.95
CA ALA A 44 -0.95 6.09 27.30
C ALA A 44 -0.77 6.36 25.80
N SER A 45 0.35 6.97 25.40
CA SER A 45 0.67 7.22 23.99
C SER A 45 0.94 5.93 23.23
N ALA A 46 1.65 4.98 23.85
CA ALA A 46 1.90 3.66 23.29
C ALA A 46 0.58 2.91 23.05
N LEU A 47 -0.34 2.93 24.03
CA LEU A 47 -1.67 2.33 23.89
C LEU A 47 -2.48 3.01 22.78
N LYS A 48 -2.45 4.34 22.68
CA LYS A 48 -3.12 5.08 21.60
C LYS A 48 -2.55 4.69 20.23
N LYS A 49 -1.23 4.55 20.10
CA LYS A 49 -0.57 4.09 18.87
C LYS A 49 -0.97 2.64 18.54
N TRP A 50 -0.98 1.75 19.54
CA TRP A 50 -1.41 0.36 19.37
C TRP A 50 -2.86 0.28 18.89
N ARG A 51 -3.81 0.96 19.56
CA ARG A 51 -5.22 1.00 19.14
C ARG A 51 -5.40 1.57 17.73
N LYS A 52 -4.63 2.60 17.35
CA LYS A 52 -4.65 3.14 15.99
C LYS A 52 -4.20 2.12 14.94
N ARG A 53 -3.12 1.39 15.22
CA ARG A 53 -2.64 0.30 14.34
C ARG A 53 -3.70 -0.79 14.23
N GLU A 54 -4.26 -1.23 15.35
CA GLU A 54 -5.27 -2.28 15.37
C GLU A 54 -6.53 -1.89 14.60
N ARG A 55 -7.00 -0.64 14.76
CA ARG A 55 -8.11 -0.11 13.97
C ARG A 55 -7.80 -0.11 12.47
N LYS A 56 -6.60 0.30 12.06
CA LYS A 56 -6.20 0.26 10.64
C LYS A 56 -6.14 -1.17 10.10
N ARG A 57 -5.59 -2.11 10.88
CA ARG A 57 -5.54 -3.53 10.52
C ARG A 57 -6.96 -4.10 10.36
N SER A 58 -7.82 -3.88 11.33
CA SER A 58 -9.22 -4.29 11.29
C SER A 58 -9.97 -3.71 10.09
N GLN A 59 -9.74 -2.42 9.76
CA GLN A 59 -10.33 -1.80 8.57
C GLN A 59 -9.86 -2.47 7.27
N PHE A 60 -8.55 -2.73 7.14
CA PHE A 60 -8.00 -3.42 5.97
C PHE A 60 -8.51 -4.86 5.85
N THR A 61 -8.57 -5.61 6.96
CA THR A 61 -9.07 -6.99 6.96
C THR A 61 -10.57 -7.06 6.63
N LYS A 62 -11.36 -6.05 7.03
CA LYS A 62 -12.79 -6.00 6.73
C LYS A 62 -13.06 -5.69 5.25
N ASP A 63 -12.38 -4.68 4.70
CA ASP A 63 -12.48 -4.31 3.29
C ASP A 63 -11.16 -3.71 2.80
N PRO A 64 -10.31 -4.52 2.14
CA PRO A 64 -9.00 -4.07 1.70
C PRO A 64 -9.09 -3.03 0.57
N PHE A 65 -10.11 -3.10 -0.29
CA PHE A 65 -10.24 -2.21 -1.45
C PHE A 65 -10.73 -0.83 -1.03
N LEU A 66 -11.71 -0.75 -0.14
CA LEU A 66 -12.13 0.53 0.44
C LEU A 66 -10.99 1.15 1.25
N PHE A 67 -10.26 0.34 2.04
CA PHE A 67 -9.12 0.83 2.79
C PHE A 67 -8.03 1.41 1.89
N THR A 68 -7.62 0.70 0.84
CA THR A 68 -6.60 1.19 -0.10
C THR A 68 -7.08 2.42 -0.87
N ARG A 69 -8.36 2.48 -1.26
CA ARG A 69 -8.97 3.67 -1.87
C ARG A 69 -8.91 4.88 -0.94
N THR A 70 -9.12 4.72 0.37
CA THR A 70 -8.93 5.83 1.32
C THR A 70 -7.46 6.21 1.55
N LEU A 71 -6.54 5.23 1.45
CA LEU A 71 -5.12 5.43 1.72
C LEU A 71 -4.41 6.13 0.55
N LEU A 72 -4.67 5.66 -0.67
CA LEU A 72 -4.07 6.16 -1.91
C LEU A 72 -4.79 7.41 -2.43
N GLY A 73 -5.88 7.80 -1.78
CA GLY A 73 -6.84 8.77 -2.30
C GLY A 73 -7.82 8.09 -3.24
N GLU A 74 -9.01 8.68 -3.36
CA GLU A 74 -9.88 8.35 -4.47
C GLU A 74 -9.06 8.55 -5.74
N ALA A 75 -9.09 7.59 -6.67
CA ALA A 75 -8.57 7.85 -8.00
C ALA A 75 -9.34 9.08 -8.47
N ASN A 76 -8.73 10.25 -8.37
CA ASN A 76 -9.23 11.43 -9.04
C ASN A 76 -9.34 10.93 -10.47
N SER A 77 -10.56 10.72 -10.95
CA SER A 77 -10.81 10.67 -12.38
C SER A 77 -10.43 12.07 -12.82
N ALA A 78 -9.12 12.30 -13.00
CA ALA A 78 -8.60 13.53 -13.52
C ALA A 78 -9.23 13.57 -14.90
N ARG A 79 -10.23 14.43 -15.04
CA ARG A 79 -10.85 14.68 -16.32
C ARG A 79 -9.72 15.22 -17.17
N LEU A 80 -9.28 14.43 -18.14
CA LEU A 80 -8.24 14.85 -19.06
C LEU A 80 -8.72 16.17 -19.67
N THR A 81 -7.91 17.22 -19.55
CA THR A 81 -8.21 18.53 -20.15
C THR A 81 -8.23 18.44 -21.66
N SER A 82 -7.43 17.53 -22.22
CA SER A 82 -7.38 17.22 -23.64
C SER A 82 -8.63 16.47 -24.09
N SER A 83 -9.14 16.82 -25.26
CA SER A 83 -10.22 16.07 -25.90
C SER A 83 -9.71 14.70 -26.37
N ARG A 84 -10.64 13.79 -26.68
CA ARG A 84 -10.27 12.47 -27.19
C ARG A 84 -9.57 12.59 -28.54
N GLU A 85 -10.03 13.51 -29.36
CA GLU A 85 -9.50 13.79 -30.69
C GLU A 85 -8.04 14.24 -30.61
N ASP A 86 -7.71 15.12 -29.66
CA ASP A 86 -6.33 15.61 -29.47
C ASP A 86 -5.37 14.47 -29.09
N VAL A 87 -5.82 13.57 -28.21
CA VAL A 87 -5.02 12.42 -27.77
C VAL A 87 -4.83 11.42 -28.91
N GLU A 88 -5.88 11.13 -29.67
CA GLU A 88 -5.80 10.23 -30.82
C GLU A 88 -4.91 10.82 -31.93
N ALA A 89 -4.96 12.12 -32.18
CA ALA A 89 -4.07 12.81 -33.11
C ALA A 89 -2.60 12.71 -32.66
N PHE A 90 -2.32 13.00 -31.39
CA PHE A 90 -0.97 12.88 -30.82
C PHE A 90 -0.42 11.46 -30.90
N LEU A 91 -1.23 10.45 -30.54
CA LEU A 91 -0.83 9.05 -30.63
C LEU A 91 -0.58 8.63 -32.08
N LYS A 92 -1.43 9.07 -32.99
CA LYS A 92 -1.27 8.80 -34.42
C LYS A 92 -0.05 9.50 -35.00
N GLU A 93 0.34 10.67 -34.53
CA GLU A 93 1.56 11.35 -34.95
C GLU A 93 2.81 10.66 -34.38
N THR A 94 2.81 10.41 -33.06
CA THR A 94 3.98 9.91 -32.34
C THR A 94 4.29 8.44 -32.64
N HIS A 95 3.24 7.63 -32.82
CA HIS A 95 3.35 6.18 -32.96
C HIS A 95 2.80 5.67 -34.29
N ASN A 96 2.63 6.54 -35.30
CA ASN A 96 2.34 6.03 -36.63
C ASN A 96 3.52 5.19 -37.11
N ASP A 97 3.19 4.02 -37.62
CA ASP A 97 4.09 3.27 -38.47
C ASP A 97 3.58 3.42 -39.91
N THR A 98 4.18 4.36 -40.65
CA THR A 98 3.85 4.64 -42.07
C THR A 98 4.05 3.40 -42.95
N SER A 99 4.92 2.48 -42.54
CA SER A 99 5.23 1.23 -43.22
C SER A 99 4.42 0.02 -42.71
N ARG A 100 3.46 0.21 -41.81
CA ARG A 100 2.68 -0.89 -41.21
C ARG A 100 2.01 -1.80 -42.23
N ASN A 101 1.50 -1.23 -43.31
CA ASN A 101 0.80 -1.95 -44.37
C ASN A 101 1.72 -2.31 -45.55
N GLN A 102 3.01 -1.98 -45.45
CA GLN A 102 3.98 -2.38 -46.46
C GLN A 102 4.36 -3.84 -46.20
N ALA A 103 4.27 -4.67 -47.23
CA ALA A 103 4.77 -6.03 -47.15
C ALA A 103 6.27 -5.97 -46.82
N LEU A 104 6.66 -6.67 -45.76
CA LEU A 104 8.07 -6.78 -45.39
C LEU A 104 8.81 -7.60 -46.43
N ASP A 105 10.01 -7.16 -46.80
CA ASP A 105 10.89 -7.93 -47.68
C ASP A 105 11.32 -9.24 -47.03
N THR A 106 11.61 -10.24 -47.87
CA THR A 106 12.09 -11.54 -47.41
C THR A 106 13.41 -11.40 -46.67
N ASN A 107 13.41 -11.66 -45.36
CA ASN A 107 14.61 -11.60 -44.54
C ASN A 107 15.47 -12.86 -44.78
N PRO A 108 16.74 -12.73 -45.21
CA PRO A 108 17.61 -13.88 -45.52
C PRO A 108 17.97 -14.74 -44.30
N SER A 109 17.74 -14.24 -43.08
CA SER A 109 17.96 -15.01 -41.83
C SER A 109 16.73 -15.85 -41.44
N ILE A 110 15.55 -15.53 -41.98
CA ILE A 110 14.31 -16.27 -41.71
C ILE A 110 14.12 -17.30 -42.81
N ASN A 111 14.49 -18.55 -42.51
CA ASN A 111 14.21 -19.66 -43.43
C ASN A 111 12.69 -19.81 -43.61
N SER A 112 12.22 -19.67 -44.85
CA SER A 112 10.83 -19.93 -45.20
C SER A 112 10.54 -21.40 -44.92
N THR A 113 9.84 -21.68 -43.82
CA THR A 113 9.38 -23.03 -43.51
C THR A 113 8.35 -23.43 -44.56
N LYS A 114 8.44 -24.64 -45.11
CA LYS A 114 7.40 -25.19 -45.99
C LYS A 114 6.04 -25.02 -45.31
N THR A 115 5.07 -24.47 -46.05
CA THR A 115 3.67 -24.40 -45.63
C THR A 115 3.23 -25.80 -45.20
N ARG A 116 2.65 -25.95 -44.01
CA ARG A 116 2.23 -27.26 -43.51
C ARG A 116 1.25 -27.88 -44.50
N GLU A 117 1.57 -29.08 -44.98
CA GLU A 117 0.72 -29.84 -45.92
C GLU A 117 -0.60 -30.29 -45.29
N LYS A 118 -0.67 -30.32 -43.96
CA LYS A 118 -1.87 -30.70 -43.20
C LYS A 118 -2.35 -29.52 -42.38
N GLU A 119 -3.62 -29.17 -42.57
CA GLU A 119 -4.32 -28.23 -41.73
C GLU A 119 -4.35 -28.72 -40.29
N LEU A 120 -4.30 -27.78 -39.35
CA LEU A 120 -4.42 -28.11 -37.93
C LEU A 120 -5.85 -28.63 -37.71
N ASN A 121 -5.97 -29.87 -37.22
CA ASN A 121 -7.29 -30.39 -36.89
C ASN A 121 -7.84 -29.67 -35.64
N ILE A 122 -8.91 -28.91 -35.83
CA ILE A 122 -9.59 -28.13 -34.78
C ILE A 122 -10.84 -28.86 -34.26
N SER A 123 -11.09 -30.10 -34.70
CA SER A 123 -12.21 -30.91 -34.22
C SER A 123 -12.03 -31.27 -32.75
N GLU A 124 -13.15 -31.48 -32.05
CA GLU A 124 -13.14 -32.02 -30.70
C GLU A 124 -12.44 -33.39 -30.65
N PRO A 125 -11.76 -33.72 -29.54
CA PRO A 125 -11.05 -34.98 -29.39
C PRO A 125 -12.01 -36.16 -29.37
N SER A 126 -11.59 -37.27 -29.98
CA SER A 126 -12.34 -38.52 -29.96
C SER A 126 -12.30 -39.17 -28.57
N TRP A 127 -13.36 -39.90 -28.21
CA TRP A 127 -13.41 -40.67 -26.96
C TRP A 127 -12.21 -41.61 -26.78
N LYS A 128 -11.67 -42.16 -27.87
CA LYS A 128 -10.45 -42.98 -27.83
C LYS A 128 -9.22 -42.18 -27.41
N GLU A 129 -9.04 -40.98 -27.95
CA GLU A 129 -7.91 -40.10 -27.62
C GLU A 129 -7.98 -39.67 -26.15
N VAL A 130 -9.19 -39.34 -25.66
CA VAL A 130 -9.43 -39.02 -24.25
C VAL A 130 -9.03 -40.20 -23.35
N GLN A 131 -9.44 -41.43 -23.71
CA GLN A 131 -9.13 -42.62 -22.94
C GLN A 131 -7.62 -42.92 -22.89
N GLU A 132 -6.89 -42.70 -23.99
CA GLU A 132 -5.44 -42.87 -24.02
C GLU A 132 -4.71 -41.83 -23.17
N VAL A 133 -5.13 -40.57 -23.23
CA VAL A 133 -4.56 -39.50 -22.40
C VAL A 133 -4.78 -39.79 -20.90
N VAL A 134 -5.98 -40.21 -20.52
CA VAL A 134 -6.31 -40.55 -19.12
C VAL A 134 -5.48 -41.73 -18.62
N LYS A 135 -5.31 -42.79 -19.44
CA LYS A 135 -4.45 -43.93 -19.08
C LYS A 135 -2.99 -43.52 -18.90
N LYS A 136 -2.48 -42.65 -19.78
CA LYS A 136 -1.09 -42.17 -19.74
C LYS A 136 -0.80 -41.25 -18.55
N ALA A 137 -1.81 -40.51 -18.07
CA ALA A 137 -1.69 -39.64 -16.91
C ALA A 137 -1.91 -40.36 -15.56
N GLY A 138 -2.49 -41.56 -15.57
CA GLY A 138 -2.76 -42.38 -14.38
C GLY A 138 -1.63 -43.34 -13.97
N THR A 139 -0.53 -43.38 -14.73
CA THR A 139 0.77 -43.96 -14.35
C THR A 139 1.71 -42.88 -13.88
#